data_AF-A0A7V2NIN3-F1
#
_entry.id   AF-A0A7V2NIN3-F1
#
_cell.length_a   1.000
_cell.length_b   1.000
_cell.length_c   1.000
_cell.angle_alpha   90.00
_cell.angle_beta   90.00
_cell.angle_gamma   90.00
#
_symmetry.space_group_name_H-M   'P 1'
#
loop_
_entity.id
_entity.type
_entity.pdbx_description
1 polymer ?
#
loop_
_entity_poly.entity_id
_entity_poly.type
_entity_poly.pdbx_seq_one_letter_code
_entity_poly.pdbx_strand_id
1 'polypeptide(L)'
;MLILVCLIGIALSIPSAHAQAPGIPAITIDVNQSDSPEDIAVTLQIMLLLTVITLAPSILIMMTSFVRLIVAFHFLRQALSTQSLPPNQMIVGLALFLTVFIMSP
;
A
#
# COMPACT_ATOMS: atom_id res chain seq x y z
N MET A 1 -10.53 -9.98 -9.93
CA MET A 1 -11.61 -9.33 -10.71
C MET A 1 -11.91 -7.93 -10.19
N LEU A 2 -12.30 -7.71 -8.92
CA LEU A 2 -12.51 -6.34 -8.41
C LEU A 2 -11.22 -5.49 -8.36
N ILE A 3 -10.06 -6.07 -8.01
CA ILE A 3 -8.77 -5.34 -8.04
C ILE A 3 -8.39 -4.93 -9.46
N LEU A 4 -8.69 -5.77 -10.45
CA LEU A 4 -8.45 -5.47 -11.86
C LEU A 4 -9.41 -4.36 -12.34
N VAL A 5 -10.67 -4.37 -11.87
CA VAL A 5 -11.68 -3.33 -12.15
C VAL A 5 -11.33 -2.01 -11.46
N CYS A 6 -10.81 -2.02 -10.22
CA CYS A 6 -10.29 -0.83 -9.55
C CYS A 6 -9.05 -0.27 -10.27
N LEU A 7 -8.14 -1.14 -10.73
CA LEU A 7 -6.93 -0.71 -11.45
C LEU A 7 -7.29 -0.09 -12.81
N ILE A 8 -8.26 -0.66 -13.54
CA ILE A 8 -8.77 -0.12 -14.81
C ILE A 8 -9.66 1.11 -14.63
N GLY A 9 -10.47 1.17 -13.57
CA GLY A 9 -11.30 2.33 -13.23
C GLY A 9 -10.46 3.55 -12.82
N ILE A 10 -9.34 3.33 -12.12
CA ILE A 10 -8.33 4.35 -11.84
C ILE A 10 -7.59 4.77 -13.12
N ALA A 11 -7.36 3.85 -14.06
CA ALA A 11 -6.74 4.17 -15.35
C ALA A 11 -7.66 4.95 -16.31
N LEU A 12 -8.98 4.73 -16.27
CA LEU A 12 -9.95 5.44 -17.13
C LEU A 12 -10.44 6.79 -16.55
N SER A 13 -10.27 7.02 -15.26
CA SER A 13 -10.68 8.27 -14.59
C SER A 13 -9.55 9.30 -14.50
N ILE A 14 -8.47 9.14 -15.27
CA ILE A 14 -7.47 10.19 -15.46
C ILE A 14 -8.16 11.21 -16.38
N PRO A 15 -8.70 12.35 -15.88
CA PRO A 15 -9.04 13.44 -16.78
C PRO A 15 -7.76 13.74 -17.54
N SER A 16 -7.83 14.01 -18.85
CA SER A 16 -6.69 14.35 -19.70
C SER A 16 -5.78 15.41 -19.06
N ALA A 17 -4.89 14.95 -18.20
CA ALA A 17 -4.01 15.74 -17.38
C ALA A 17 -2.67 15.59 -18.06
N HIS A 18 -2.42 16.56 -18.95
CA HIS A 18 -1.12 17.06 -19.35
C HIS A 18 0.02 16.29 -18.70
N ALA A 19 0.73 15.51 -19.52
CA ALA A 19 2.00 14.92 -19.17
C ALA A 19 3.03 16.04 -18.96
N GLN A 20 2.91 16.77 -17.86
CA GLN A 20 4.03 17.51 -17.31
C GLN A 20 4.80 16.48 -16.52
N ALA A 21 5.86 15.96 -17.14
CA ALA A 21 6.87 15.17 -16.46
C ALA A 21 7.15 15.85 -15.12
N PRO A 22 6.87 15.19 -13.97
CA PRO A 22 7.29 15.70 -12.68
C PRO A 22 8.79 15.92 -12.82
N GLY A 23 9.20 17.19 -12.82
CA GLY A 23 10.60 17.55 -12.89
C GLY A 23 11.24 16.93 -11.68
N ILE A 24 11.87 15.77 -11.86
CA ILE A 24 12.70 15.14 -10.87
C ILE A 24 13.83 16.14 -10.68
N PRO A 25 13.88 16.89 -9.57
CA PRO A 25 15.02 17.73 -9.28
C PRO A 25 16.20 16.74 -9.22
N ALA A 26 17.21 16.96 -10.05
CA ALA A 26 18.40 16.12 -10.06
C ALA A 26 19.01 16.18 -8.65
N ILE A 27 18.77 15.16 -7.84
CA ILE A 27 19.40 14.96 -6.54
C ILE A 27 20.85 14.54 -6.83
N THR A 28 21.68 15.54 -7.15
CA THR A 28 23.14 15.45 -7.02
C THR A 28 23.46 15.73 -5.57
N ILE A 29 23.66 14.67 -4.79
CA ILE A 29 24.18 14.76 -3.42
C ILE A 29 25.64 15.21 -3.55
N ASP A 30 25.87 16.52 -3.57
CA ASP A 30 27.20 17.09 -3.35
C ASP A 30 27.39 17.22 -1.84
N VAL A 31 28.27 16.38 -1.28
CA VAL A 31 28.67 16.44 0.13
C VAL A 31 29.70 17.57 0.29
N ASN A 32 29.28 18.81 0.04
CA ASN A 32 29.99 20.00 0.50
C ASN A 32 28.98 21.00 1.06
N GLN A 33 28.88 21.02 2.39
CA GLN A 33 28.32 22.11 3.20
C GLN A 33 26.94 22.64 2.78
N SER A 34 25.88 21.87 3.07
CA SER A 34 24.51 22.40 3.04
C SER A 34 24.20 23.14 4.35
N ASP A 35 24.52 24.44 4.40
CA ASP A 35 24.24 25.37 5.51
C ASP A 35 23.02 26.28 5.22
N SER A 36 22.12 25.83 4.32
CA SER A 36 20.90 26.56 3.94
C SER A 36 19.66 25.92 4.61
N PRO A 37 18.92 26.65 5.48
CA PRO A 37 17.73 26.13 6.17
C PRO A 37 16.65 25.57 5.24
N GLU A 38 16.59 26.02 3.98
CA GLU A 38 15.60 25.57 2.99
C GLU A 38 15.83 24.13 2.51
N ASP A 39 17.08 23.69 2.26
CA ASP A 39 17.37 22.33 1.80
C ASP A 39 17.06 21.28 2.87
N ILE A 40 17.28 21.65 4.14
CA ILE A 40 16.90 20.83 5.28
C ILE A 40 15.36 20.78 5.41
N ALA A 41 14.62 21.85 5.12
CA ALA A 41 13.16 21.80 5.14
C ALA A 41 12.60 20.85 4.07
N VAL A 42 13.14 20.90 2.84
CA VAL A 42 12.73 20.04 1.72
C VAL A 42 13.03 18.57 2.01
N THR A 43 14.23 18.27 2.53
CA THR A 43 14.62 16.89 2.86
C THR A 43 13.71 16.29 3.95
N LEU A 44 13.40 17.05 5.01
CA LEU A 44 12.47 16.59 6.05
C LEU A 44 11.04 16.40 5.53
N GLN A 45 10.57 17.29 4.66
CA GLN A 45 9.24 17.18 4.05
C GLN A 45 9.11 15.90 3.22
N ILE A 46 10.13 15.55 2.43
CA ILE A 46 10.15 14.31 1.64
C ILE A 46 10.18 13.08 2.55
N MET A 47 10.97 13.08 3.63
CA MET A 47 10.95 11.98 4.61
C MET A 47 9.56 11.78 5.23
N LEU A 48 8.89 12.87 5.61
CA LEU A 48 7.56 12.81 6.20
C LEU A 48 6.53 12.27 5.20
N LEU A 49 6.59 12.72 3.94
CA LEU A 49 5.72 12.23 2.87
C LEU A 49 5.87 10.72 2.63
N LEU A 50 7.12 10.24 2.52
CA LEU A 50 7.41 8.81 2.33
C LEU A 50 6.93 7.96 3.51
N THR A 51 7.03 8.50 4.72
CA THR A 51 6.53 7.85 5.94
C THR A 51 5.02 7.65 5.87
N VAL A 52 4.28 8.70 5.47
CA VAL A 52 2.81 8.63 5.35
C VAL A 52 2.39 7.64 4.26
N ILE A 53 3.02 7.67 3.08
CA ILE A 53 2.70 6.72 1.99
C ILE A 53 2.96 5.27 2.40
N THR A 54 4.00 5.01 3.21
CA THR A 54 4.32 3.65 3.67
C THR A 54 3.33 3.15 4.73
N LEU A 55 2.86 4.02 5.62
CA LEU A 55 1.90 3.68 6.67
C LEU A 55 0.44 3.57 6.16
N ALA A 56 0.09 4.38 5.16
CA ALA A 56 -1.26 4.43 4.58
C ALA A 56 -1.84 3.05 4.18
N PRO A 57 -1.17 2.19 3.40
CA PRO A 57 -1.72 0.89 3.00
C PRO A 57 -1.92 -0.06 4.18
N SER A 58 -1.05 -0.01 5.19
CA SER A 58 -1.16 -0.81 6.41
C SER A 58 -2.41 -0.44 7.21
N ILE A 59 -2.63 0.86 7.44
CA ILE A 59 -3.80 1.36 8.16
C ILE A 59 -5.08 1.03 7.41
N LEU A 60 -5.09 1.19 6.09
CA LEU A 60 -6.25 0.87 5.26
C LEU A 60 -6.66 -0.60 5.44
N ILE A 61 -5.70 -1.53 5.37
CA ILE A 61 -5.95 -2.96 5.60
C ILE A 61 -6.50 -3.18 7.02
N MET A 62 -5.97 -2.49 8.03
CA MET A 62 -6.40 -2.63 9.42
C MET A 62 -7.82 -2.10 9.69
N MET A 63 -8.27 -1.07 8.97
CA MET A 63 -9.63 -0.55 9.09
C MET A 63 -10.69 -1.39 8.37
N THR A 64 -10.29 -2.44 7.63
CA THR A 64 -11.20 -3.27 6.83
C THR A 64 -11.52 -4.62 7.48
N SER A 65 -12.44 -5.37 6.87
CA SER A 65 -12.78 -6.75 7.23
C SER A 65 -11.61 -7.73 7.15
N PHE A 66 -10.49 -7.34 6.52
CA PHE A 66 -9.33 -8.20 6.29
C PHE A 66 -8.77 -8.82 7.58
N VAL A 67 -8.63 -8.03 8.65
CA VAL A 67 -8.08 -8.52 9.93
C VAL A 67 -8.94 -9.63 10.51
N ARG A 68 -10.28 -9.47 10.44
CA ARG A 68 -11.22 -10.47 10.96
C ARG A 68 -11.15 -11.78 10.18
N LEU A 69 -11.02 -11.72 8.85
CA LEU A 69 -10.90 -12.89 8.00
C LEU A 69 -9.58 -13.64 8.21
N ILE A 70 -8.45 -12.93 8.32
CA ILE A 70 -7.16 -13.55 8.60
C ILE A 70 -7.17 -14.31 9.92
N VAL A 71 -7.74 -13.72 10.98
CA VAL A 71 -7.79 -14.33 12.30
C VAL A 71 -8.64 -15.60 12.27
N ALA A 72 -9.80 -15.56 11.61
CA ALA A 72 -10.66 -16.73 11.45
C ALA A 72 -9.95 -17.86 10.67
N PHE A 73 -9.29 -17.54 9.55
CA PHE A 73 -8.52 -18.52 8.78
C PHE A 73 -7.29 -19.05 9.52
N HIS A 74 -6.65 -18.21 10.35
CA HIS A 74 -5.54 -18.63 11.18
C HIS A 74 -5.99 -19.67 12.22
N PHE A 75 -7.11 -19.42 12.90
CA PHE A 75 -7.70 -20.40 13.80
C PHE A 75 -8.15 -21.66 13.07
N LEU A 76 -8.74 -21.53 11.88
CA LEU A 76 -9.09 -22.69 11.06
C LEU A 76 -7.87 -23.54 10.73
N ARG A 77 -6.74 -22.92 10.38
CA ARG A 77 -5.48 -23.64 10.14
C ARG A 77 -5.00 -24.38 11.39
N GLN A 78 -4.98 -23.69 12.53
CA GLN A 78 -4.55 -24.28 13.80
C GLN A 78 -5.42 -25.50 14.17
N ALA A 79 -6.72 -25.42 13.91
CA ALA A 79 -7.69 -26.48 14.19
C ALA A 79 -7.51 -27.72 13.31
N LEU A 80 -7.02 -27.55 12.07
CA LEU A 80 -6.84 -28.67 11.13
C LEU A 80 -5.63 -29.56 11.46
N SER A 81 -4.77 -29.20 12.44
CA SER A 81 -3.57 -29.95 12.89
C SER A 81 -2.59 -30.36 11.77
N THR A 82 -2.79 -29.88 10.55
CA THR A 82 -1.93 -30.13 9.39
C THR A 82 -0.86 -29.04 9.33
N GLN A 83 0.42 -29.42 9.32
CA GLN A 83 1.51 -28.47 9.54
C GLN A 83 1.88 -27.59 8.34
N SER A 84 1.44 -27.91 7.13
CA SER A 84 1.99 -27.28 5.91
C SER A 84 0.94 -26.82 4.91
N LEU A 85 -0.33 -27.09 5.15
CA LEU A 85 -1.44 -26.73 4.27
C LEU A 85 -2.45 -25.92 5.08
N PRO A 86 -2.94 -24.74 4.64
CA PRO A 86 -2.52 -23.88 3.52
C PRO A 86 -1.40 -22.89 3.92
N PRO A 87 -0.49 -22.52 3.00
CA PRO A 87 0.59 -21.59 3.27
C PRO A 87 0.07 -20.16 3.56
N ASN A 88 0.81 -19.39 4.35
CA ASN A 88 0.41 -18.02 4.76
C ASN A 88 0.06 -17.12 3.58
N GLN A 89 0.78 -17.25 2.46
CA GLN A 89 0.52 -16.47 1.25
C GLN A 89 -0.86 -16.74 0.65
N MET A 90 -1.34 -17.99 0.68
CA MET A 90 -2.67 -18.34 0.19
C MET A 90 -3.77 -17.81 1.10
N ILE A 91 -3.59 -17.90 2.43
CA ILE A 91 -4.53 -17.34 3.41
C ILE A 91 -4.71 -15.84 3.22
N VAL A 92 -3.59 -15.11 3.07
CA VAL A 92 -3.59 -13.66 2.81
C VAL A 92 -4.27 -13.34 1.49
N GLY A 93 -3.97 -14.08 0.42
CA GLY A 93 -4.60 -13.89 -0.90
C GLY A 93 -6.11 -14.11 -0.88
N LEU A 94 -6.58 -15.16 -0.20
CA LEU A 94 -8.01 -15.46 -0.03
C LEU A 94 -8.72 -14.37 0.78
N ALA A 95 -8.11 -13.94 1.89
CA ALA A 95 -8.66 -12.89 2.74
C ALA A 95 -8.78 -11.55 1.99
N LEU A 96 -7.80 -11.20 1.16
CA LEU A 96 -7.80 -9.96 0.40
C LEU A 96 -8.88 -9.96 -0.69
N PHE A 97 -9.04 -11.07 -1.41
CA PHE A 97 -10.11 -11.23 -2.40
C PHE A 97 -11.51 -11.17 -1.77
N LEU A 98 -11.71 -11.84 -0.64
CA LEU A 98 -12.99 -11.83 0.07
C LEU A 98 -13.30 -10.46 0.70
N THR A 99 -12.30 -9.76 1.24
CA THR A 99 -12.47 -8.39 1.79
C THR A 99 -13.04 -7.46 0.72
N VAL A 100 -12.44 -7.52 -0.46
CA VAL A 100 -12.84 -6.78 -1.64
C VAL A 100 -14.28 -7.14 -2.08
N PHE A 101 -14.67 -8.41 -2.05
CA PHE A 101 -16.06 -8.84 -2.32
C PHE A 101 -17.06 -8.35 -1.26
N ILE A 102 -16.70 -8.40 0.02
CA ILE A 102 -17.57 -8.00 1.14
C ILE A 102 -17.75 -6.48 1.21
N MET A 103 -16.72 -5.72 0.82
CA MET A 103 -16.74 -4.25 0.83
C MET A 103 -17.11 -3.64 -0.51
N SER A 104 -17.32 -4.44 -1.56
CA SER A 104 -17.99 -3.97 -2.77
C SER A 104 -19.44 -3.66 -2.38
N PRO A 105 -19.87 -2.38 -2.37
CA PRO A 105 -21.27 -2.05 -2.10
C PRO A 105 -22.19 -2.58 -3.21
#